data_AF-A0A8B8GMG2-F1
#
_entry.id   AF-A0A8B8GMG2-F1
#
_cell.length_a   1.000
_cell.length_b   1.000
_cell.length_c   1.000
_cell.angle_alpha   90.00
_cell.angle_beta   90.00
_cell.angle_gamma   90.00
#
_symmetry.space_group_name_H-M   'P 1'
#
loop_
_entity.id
_entity.type
_entity.pdbx_description
1 polymer ?
#
loop_
_entity_poly.entity_id
_entity_poly.type
_entity_poly.pdbx_seq_one_letter_code
_entity_poly.pdbx_strand_id
1 'polypeptide(L)'
;MTLTTLDQRVNIYFQRIFSDPSSNELLNIFKRYHASQAPRHKEIVCSMVKRLIKDFQLFSSYSDRNIFKMANFVGGFIKHGLISDKNTLETIIRYIFYDLKNTQNANAFNFSYIAFNRFKTKLKNYSKLCIRLEKIDKFDDFPLDIIEDVMYDVVGLASPTGRQAIDEQTISETDNSEEENESRSQDAIICQQTPNPEHPEIAIVAYASPKPEPPAITTAVDDVKIIVPSKAVQGEIRYVINSLSKTNLETKCREIKRLIAKEHLPWLSRYIVLKRVRHEFNFHDLYSSVLDSLNSKTLNSMVLSDTIKKIKILLRRNIGIPSVADKWLIKNLGHWLGMITLAQNKPISKEDIAFEDLLNEAYEKGDEELLFVVQLVTKTLESCSEGNYGPNNPWTISIISCLFELYKKPDATLQVKVEIEKLCKALNIKLKVN
;
A
#
# COMPACT_ATOMS: atom_id res chain seq x y z
N MET A 1 46.86 1.28 -14.66
CA MET A 1 45.45 1.21 -14.20
C MET A 1 44.86 2.60 -14.26
N THR A 2 43.82 2.84 -15.05
CA THR A 2 43.10 4.11 -15.04
C THR A 2 42.37 4.25 -13.70
N LEU A 3 42.64 5.33 -12.97
CA LEU A 3 41.87 5.71 -11.78
C LEU A 3 40.47 6.15 -12.24
N THR A 4 39.52 5.21 -12.31
CA THR A 4 38.11 5.55 -12.56
C THR A 4 37.68 6.64 -11.59
N THR A 5 37.18 7.75 -12.12
CA THR A 5 36.78 8.92 -11.34
C THR A 5 35.63 8.56 -10.38
N LEU A 6 35.41 9.41 -9.37
CA LEU A 6 34.31 9.21 -8.42
C LEU A 6 32.97 9.08 -9.16
N ASP A 7 32.70 9.95 -10.14
CA ASP A 7 31.48 9.94 -10.94
C ASP A 7 31.35 8.69 -11.82
N GLN A 8 32.44 8.24 -12.45
CA GLN A 8 32.44 6.98 -13.23
C GLN A 8 32.06 5.79 -12.34
N ARG A 9 32.62 5.71 -11.12
CA ARG A 9 32.30 4.64 -10.16
C ARG A 9 30.85 4.72 -9.65
N VAL A 10 30.35 5.92 -9.37
CA VAL A 10 28.95 6.14 -8.98
C VAL A 10 28.01 5.77 -10.12
N ASN A 11 28.34 6.12 -11.37
CA ASN A 11 27.53 5.77 -12.53
C ASN A 11 27.49 4.25 -12.77
N ILE A 12 28.60 3.53 -12.58
CA ILE A 12 28.64 2.05 -12.64
C ILE A 12 27.69 1.44 -11.59
N TYR A 13 27.72 1.94 -10.34
CA TYR A 13 26.80 1.47 -9.31
C TYR A 13 25.33 1.84 -9.59
N PHE A 14 25.08 3.03 -10.13
CA PHE A 14 23.76 3.47 -10.54
C PHE A 14 23.17 2.58 -11.64
N GLN A 15 23.93 2.28 -12.70
CA GLN A 15 23.49 1.36 -13.74
C GLN A 15 23.25 -0.06 -13.19
N ARG A 16 24.06 -0.52 -12.22
CA ARG A 16 23.88 -1.82 -11.57
C ARG A 16 22.56 -1.97 -10.81
N ILE A 17 21.91 -0.87 -10.38
CA ILE A 17 20.53 -0.91 -9.82
C ILE A 17 19.57 -1.55 -10.82
N PHE A 18 19.68 -1.21 -12.10
CA PHE A 18 18.79 -1.73 -13.13
C PHE A 18 19.13 -3.16 -13.56
N SER A 19 20.29 -3.69 -13.18
CA SER A 19 20.68 -5.08 -13.44
C SER A 19 20.32 -6.03 -12.29
N ASP A 20 20.41 -5.60 -11.02
CA ASP A 20 20.04 -6.41 -9.84
C ASP A 20 18.50 -6.37 -9.59
N PRO A 21 17.78 -7.51 -9.70
CA PRO A 21 16.33 -7.54 -9.47
C PRO A 21 15.91 -7.31 -8.01
N SER A 22 16.82 -7.50 -7.05
CA SER A 22 16.55 -7.42 -5.60
C SER A 22 17.12 -6.16 -4.93
N SER A 23 18.12 -5.55 -5.58
CA SER A 23 19.02 -4.52 -5.04
C SER A 23 19.83 -4.92 -3.79
N ASN A 24 19.70 -6.15 -3.29
CA ASN A 24 20.24 -6.56 -2.00
C ASN A 24 21.76 -6.69 -1.99
N GLU A 25 22.35 -7.19 -3.08
CA GLU A 25 23.80 -7.35 -3.17
C GLU A 25 24.49 -5.98 -3.21
N LEU A 26 23.95 -5.06 -4.02
CA LEU A 26 24.43 -3.69 -4.12
C LEU A 26 24.26 -2.93 -2.80
N LEU A 27 23.11 -3.06 -2.12
CA LEU A 27 22.89 -2.52 -0.78
C LEU A 27 23.93 -3.03 0.24
N ASN A 28 24.35 -4.30 0.13
CA ASN A 28 25.38 -4.87 1.01
C ASN A 28 26.80 -4.36 0.68
N ILE A 29 27.07 -3.88 -0.53
CA ILE A 29 28.29 -3.11 -0.83
C ILE A 29 28.22 -1.74 -0.13
N PHE A 30 27.11 -1.01 -0.28
CA PHE A 30 26.98 0.32 0.33
C PHE A 30 26.96 0.31 1.86
N LYS A 31 26.41 -0.73 2.51
CA LYS A 31 26.55 -0.94 3.98
C LYS A 31 28.01 -1.06 4.39
N ARG A 32 28.81 -1.86 3.67
CA ARG A 32 30.25 -2.02 3.95
C ARG A 32 31.03 -0.73 3.71
N TYR A 33 30.64 0.07 2.71
CA TYR A 33 31.25 1.37 2.46
C TYR A 33 30.89 2.41 3.54
N HIS A 34 29.63 2.44 3.98
CA HIS A 34 29.16 3.34 5.05
C HIS A 34 29.84 3.04 6.40
N ALA A 35 30.01 1.75 6.73
CA ALA A 35 30.75 1.30 7.92
C ALA A 35 32.30 1.44 7.80
N SER A 36 32.84 1.76 6.62
CA SER A 36 34.28 1.85 6.41
C SER A 36 34.83 3.22 6.82
N GLN A 37 36.00 3.24 7.46
CA GLN A 37 36.68 4.49 7.80
C GLN A 37 37.40 5.15 6.61
N ALA A 38 37.55 4.46 5.47
CA ALA A 38 38.21 5.02 4.29
C ALA A 38 37.41 6.22 3.72
N PRO A 39 38.01 7.43 3.58
CA PRO A 39 37.30 8.61 3.07
C PRO A 39 36.62 8.37 1.73
N ARG A 40 37.33 7.70 0.82
CA ARG A 40 36.84 7.32 -0.53
C ARG A 40 35.57 6.47 -0.51
N HIS A 41 35.32 5.67 0.54
CA HIS A 41 34.08 4.92 0.67
C HIS A 41 32.91 5.82 1.10
N LYS A 42 33.17 6.74 2.05
CA LYS A 42 32.18 7.74 2.50
C LYS A 42 31.79 8.70 1.36
N GLU A 43 32.75 9.13 0.54
CA GLU A 43 32.54 9.92 -0.68
C GLU A 43 31.64 9.21 -1.70
N ILE A 44 31.84 7.91 -1.94
CA ILE A 44 31.02 7.12 -2.85
C ILE A 44 29.57 7.03 -2.36
N VAL A 45 29.35 6.81 -1.05
CA VAL A 45 27.99 6.79 -0.48
C VAL A 45 27.32 8.17 -0.63
N CYS A 46 28.02 9.26 -0.28
CA CYS A 46 27.51 10.62 -0.40
C CYS A 46 27.16 10.99 -1.85
N SER A 47 28.04 10.67 -2.79
CA SER A 47 27.85 10.94 -4.22
C SER A 47 26.73 10.09 -4.83
N MET A 48 26.57 8.85 -4.36
CA MET A 48 25.42 8.01 -4.72
C MET A 48 24.11 8.62 -4.26
N VAL A 49 24.03 9.10 -3.01
CA VAL A 49 22.83 9.77 -2.48
C VAL A 49 22.50 11.03 -3.27
N LYS A 50 23.49 11.89 -3.56
CA LYS A 50 23.31 13.07 -4.43
C LYS A 50 22.79 12.69 -5.82
N ARG A 51 23.32 11.62 -6.43
CA ARG A 51 22.87 11.13 -7.73
C ARG A 51 21.42 10.65 -7.69
N LEU A 52 21.06 9.84 -6.70
CA LEU A 52 19.69 9.36 -6.53
C LEU A 52 18.69 10.53 -6.49
N ILE A 53 18.94 11.55 -5.65
CA ILE A 53 18.05 12.73 -5.50
C ILE A 53 17.86 13.48 -6.82
N LYS A 54 18.93 13.65 -7.62
CA LYS A 54 18.83 14.34 -8.92
C LYS A 54 17.84 13.64 -9.85
N ASP A 55 17.74 12.32 -9.77
CA ASP A 55 16.86 11.51 -10.60
C ASP A 55 15.43 11.37 -10.03
N PHE A 56 15.13 11.86 -8.80
CA PHE A 56 13.76 11.84 -8.24
C PHE A 56 12.75 12.64 -9.06
N GLN A 57 13.21 13.67 -9.78
CA GLN A 57 12.34 14.53 -10.58
C GLN A 57 12.05 13.96 -11.99
N LEU A 58 12.56 12.76 -12.31
CA LEU A 58 12.52 12.16 -13.64
C LEU A 58 11.68 10.87 -13.75
N PHE A 59 11.02 10.41 -12.68
CA PHE A 59 10.31 9.11 -12.69
C PHE A 59 9.19 8.98 -13.74
N SER A 60 8.63 10.10 -14.23
CA SER A 60 7.62 10.11 -15.29
C SER A 60 8.09 9.47 -16.60
N SER A 61 9.41 9.37 -16.85
CA SER A 61 9.96 8.73 -18.07
C SER A 61 10.50 7.31 -17.85
N TYR A 62 10.40 6.76 -16.63
CA TYR A 62 10.87 5.42 -16.32
C TYR A 62 9.79 4.37 -16.59
N SER A 63 10.20 3.17 -17.03
CA SER A 63 9.30 2.01 -17.09
C SER A 63 9.07 1.40 -15.70
N ASP A 64 7.93 0.71 -15.51
CA ASP A 64 7.56 0.09 -14.22
C ASP A 64 8.65 -0.79 -13.63
N ARG A 65 9.35 -1.55 -14.48
CA ARG A 65 10.47 -2.42 -14.07
C ARG A 65 11.66 -1.62 -13.50
N ASN A 66 11.92 -0.44 -14.04
CA ASN A 66 13.00 0.43 -13.56
C ASN A 66 12.56 1.25 -12.34
N ILE A 67 11.30 1.68 -12.29
CA ILE A 67 10.66 2.27 -11.10
C ILE A 67 10.77 1.30 -9.91
N PHE A 68 10.34 0.05 -10.09
CA PHE A 68 10.40 -0.99 -9.05
C PHE A 68 11.83 -1.16 -8.51
N LYS A 69 12.84 -1.25 -9.39
CA LYS A 69 14.24 -1.42 -8.98
C LYS A 69 14.77 -0.20 -8.23
N MET A 70 14.55 1.01 -8.76
CA MET A 70 15.00 2.25 -8.13
C MET A 70 14.32 2.47 -6.77
N ALA A 71 13.01 2.26 -6.68
CA ALA A 71 12.26 2.37 -5.43
C ALA A 71 12.74 1.40 -4.36
N ASN A 72 13.00 0.14 -4.75
CA ASN A 72 13.57 -0.86 -3.85
C ASN A 72 14.98 -0.49 -3.37
N PHE A 73 15.81 0.10 -4.24
CA PHE A 73 17.15 0.57 -3.87
C PHE A 73 17.10 1.75 -2.89
N VAL A 74 16.34 2.80 -3.23
CA VAL A 74 16.13 4.00 -2.41
C VAL A 74 15.52 3.67 -1.05
N GLY A 75 14.43 2.90 -1.03
CA GLY A 75 13.82 2.45 0.23
C GLY A 75 14.77 1.57 1.05
N GLY A 76 15.67 0.83 0.41
CA GLY A 76 16.78 0.12 1.06
C GLY A 76 17.81 1.05 1.70
N PHE A 77 18.18 2.15 1.05
CA PHE A 77 19.10 3.17 1.58
C PHE A 77 18.56 3.81 2.85
N ILE A 78 17.27 4.18 2.83
CA ILE A 78 16.58 4.76 4.00
C ILE A 78 16.51 3.72 5.13
N LYS A 79 15.98 2.51 4.86
CA LYS A 79 15.84 1.41 5.83
C LYS A 79 17.13 1.10 6.60
N HIS A 80 18.28 1.21 5.93
CA HIS A 80 19.59 0.87 6.47
C HIS A 80 20.38 2.08 6.98
N GLY A 81 19.79 3.29 7.00
CA GLY A 81 20.45 4.49 7.55
C GLY A 81 21.68 4.96 6.77
N LEU A 82 21.74 4.67 5.47
CA LEU A 82 22.90 4.98 4.62
C LEU A 82 22.99 6.47 4.23
N ILE A 83 21.93 7.23 4.49
CA ILE A 83 21.85 8.68 4.27
C ILE A 83 22.23 9.37 5.58
N SER A 84 23.49 9.84 5.68
CA SER A 84 24.01 10.47 6.89
C SER A 84 23.57 11.92 7.10
N ASP A 85 23.25 12.64 6.01
CA ASP A 85 22.75 14.02 6.11
C ASP A 85 21.23 14.05 6.40
N LYS A 86 20.86 14.75 7.47
CA LYS A 86 19.47 14.84 7.94
C LYS A 86 18.59 15.65 6.98
N ASN A 87 19.12 16.73 6.39
CA ASN A 87 18.35 17.61 5.50
C ASN A 87 18.01 16.89 4.18
N THR A 88 18.97 16.14 3.66
CA THR A 88 18.79 15.24 2.52
C THR A 88 17.75 14.16 2.80
N LEU A 89 17.84 13.48 3.95
CA LEU A 89 16.89 12.44 4.34
C LEU A 89 15.45 12.99 4.48
N GLU A 90 15.32 14.14 5.13
CA GLU A 90 14.06 14.88 5.26
C GLU A 90 13.47 15.27 3.91
N THR A 91 14.30 15.71 2.97
CA THR A 91 13.89 16.05 1.61
C THR A 91 13.39 14.81 0.85
N ILE A 92 14.12 13.70 0.91
CA ILE A 92 13.71 12.44 0.25
C ILE A 92 12.38 11.91 0.81
N ILE A 93 12.22 11.89 2.14
CA ILE A 93 10.98 11.40 2.76
C ILE A 93 9.80 12.33 2.42
N ARG A 94 10.01 13.65 2.35
CA ARG A 94 8.99 14.61 1.92
C ARG A 94 8.53 14.38 0.48
N TYR A 95 9.44 14.12 -0.46
CA TYR A 95 9.08 13.74 -1.84
C TYR A 95 8.25 12.46 -1.88
N ILE A 96 8.70 11.41 -1.17
CA ILE A 96 7.97 10.15 -1.07
C ILE A 96 6.55 10.40 -0.53
N PHE A 97 6.41 11.24 0.49
CA PHE A 97 5.11 11.57 1.06
C PHE A 97 4.21 12.39 0.12
N TYR A 98 4.79 13.36 -0.59
CA TYR A 98 4.08 14.17 -1.59
C TYR A 98 3.52 13.30 -2.73
N ASP A 99 4.33 12.42 -3.32
CA ASP A 99 3.92 11.53 -4.41
C ASP A 99 2.83 10.54 -3.96
N LEU A 100 2.89 10.11 -2.70
CA LEU A 100 1.89 9.21 -2.13
C LEU A 100 0.52 9.87 -1.97
N LYS A 101 0.46 11.18 -1.69
CA LYS A 101 -0.79 11.95 -1.79
C LYS A 101 -1.21 12.13 -3.25
N ASN A 102 -0.27 12.50 -4.12
CA ASN A 102 -0.56 12.88 -5.49
C ASN A 102 -0.65 11.68 -6.45
N THR A 103 -1.76 10.95 -6.35
CA THR A 103 -2.07 9.77 -7.19
C THR A 103 -2.19 10.05 -8.70
N GLN A 104 -2.13 11.31 -9.15
CA GLN A 104 -2.23 11.66 -10.58
C GLN A 104 -1.03 11.16 -11.40
N ASN A 105 0.16 11.10 -10.81
CA ASN A 105 1.34 10.52 -11.45
C ASN A 105 1.54 9.08 -10.97
N ALA A 106 0.98 8.12 -11.71
CA ALA A 106 1.06 6.69 -11.37
C ALA A 106 2.51 6.20 -11.18
N ASN A 107 3.48 6.73 -11.94
CA ASN A 107 4.87 6.34 -11.84
C ASN A 107 5.53 6.82 -10.54
N ALA A 108 5.33 8.10 -10.20
CA ALA A 108 5.81 8.68 -8.94
C ALA A 108 5.12 8.04 -7.73
N PHE A 109 3.80 7.81 -7.82
CA PHE A 109 3.03 7.09 -6.81
C PHE A 109 3.58 5.67 -6.59
N ASN A 110 3.74 4.87 -7.66
CA ASN A 110 4.26 3.51 -7.59
C ASN A 110 5.69 3.48 -7.03
N PHE A 111 6.54 4.40 -7.47
CA PHE A 111 7.90 4.58 -6.92
C PHE A 111 7.84 4.77 -5.39
N SER A 112 7.09 5.77 -4.96
CA SER A 112 7.06 6.20 -3.56
C SER A 112 6.35 5.17 -2.67
N TYR A 113 5.36 4.43 -3.18
CA TYR A 113 4.72 3.31 -2.49
C TYR A 113 5.67 2.12 -2.26
N ILE A 114 6.45 1.75 -3.27
CA ILE A 114 7.42 0.66 -3.17
C ILE A 114 8.58 1.05 -2.24
N ALA A 115 9.06 2.29 -2.35
CA ALA A 115 10.13 2.82 -1.50
C ALA A 115 9.67 2.86 -0.03
N PHE A 116 8.51 3.43 0.24
CA PHE A 116 7.89 3.52 1.57
C PHE A 116 7.76 2.15 2.24
N ASN A 117 7.15 1.18 1.56
CA ASN A 117 6.96 -0.18 2.10
C ASN A 117 8.29 -0.87 2.49
N ARG A 118 9.42 -0.47 1.91
CA ARG A 118 10.72 -1.05 2.23
C ARG A 118 11.33 -0.50 3.52
N PHE A 119 11.08 0.77 3.89
CA PHE A 119 11.58 1.40 5.11
C PHE A 119 10.55 1.64 6.22
N LYS A 120 9.25 1.44 5.98
CA LYS A 120 8.17 1.80 6.94
C LYS A 120 8.37 1.31 8.38
N THR A 121 8.90 0.10 8.58
CA THR A 121 9.20 -0.47 9.92
C THR A 121 10.34 0.24 10.69
N LYS A 122 10.89 1.33 10.12
CA LYS A 122 11.88 2.22 10.72
C LYS A 122 11.37 3.66 10.86
N LEU A 123 10.11 3.98 10.53
CA LEU A 123 9.54 5.34 10.64
C LEU A 123 9.68 5.92 12.03
N LYS A 124 9.51 5.12 13.09
CA LYS A 124 9.77 5.51 14.48
C LYS A 124 11.17 6.07 14.75
N ASN A 125 12.18 5.67 13.98
CA ASN A 125 13.55 6.23 14.08
C ASN A 125 13.63 7.67 13.54
N TYR A 126 12.60 8.13 12.83
CA TYR A 126 12.46 9.45 12.20
C TYR A 126 11.31 10.25 12.82
N SER A 127 10.91 9.95 14.05
CA SER A 127 9.79 10.56 14.79
C SER A 127 9.67 12.08 14.65
N LYS A 128 10.76 12.82 14.94
CA LYS A 128 10.81 14.28 14.86
C LYS A 128 10.56 14.84 13.45
N LEU A 129 10.95 14.09 12.41
CA LEU A 129 10.67 14.43 11.02
C LEU A 129 9.19 14.19 10.70
N CYS A 130 8.63 13.06 11.12
CA CYS A 130 7.23 12.76 10.86
C CYS A 130 6.27 13.73 11.58
N ILE A 131 6.56 14.14 12.82
CA ILE A 131 5.82 15.19 13.56
C ILE A 131 5.92 16.55 12.85
N ARG A 132 7.03 16.84 12.16
CA ARG A 132 7.18 18.08 11.38
C ARG A 132 6.37 18.03 10.10
N LEU A 133 6.36 16.88 9.42
CA LEU A 133 5.56 16.65 8.20
C LEU A 133 4.05 16.72 8.50
N GLU A 134 3.61 16.21 9.66
CA GLU A 134 2.22 16.35 10.15
C GLU A 134 1.75 17.80 10.22
N LYS A 135 2.59 18.70 10.75
CA LYS A 135 2.22 20.11 10.97
C LYS A 135 2.12 20.92 9.68
N ILE A 136 2.78 20.47 8.61
CA ILE A 136 2.85 21.17 7.33
C ILE A 136 1.65 20.80 6.45
N ASP A 137 1.08 19.60 6.66
CA ASP A 137 0.47 18.87 5.55
C ASP A 137 -0.63 17.92 6.04
N LYS A 138 -1.89 18.10 5.59
CA LYS A 138 -3.02 17.28 6.06
C LYS A 138 -2.80 15.80 5.72
N PHE A 139 -2.89 14.91 6.71
CA PHE A 139 -2.72 13.47 6.48
C PHE A 139 -3.92 12.79 5.81
N ASP A 140 -5.09 13.46 5.74
CA ASP A 140 -6.32 12.90 5.18
C ASP A 140 -6.22 12.60 3.65
N ASP A 141 -5.24 13.18 2.96
CA ASP A 141 -5.04 13.06 1.50
C ASP A 141 -4.20 11.85 1.07
N PHE A 142 -3.64 11.07 2.01
CA PHE A 142 -2.88 9.86 1.69
C PHE A 142 -3.78 8.63 1.43
N PRO A 143 -3.33 7.65 0.64
CA PRO A 143 -3.96 6.33 0.56
C PRO A 143 -4.12 5.71 1.95
N LEU A 144 -5.31 5.14 2.18
CA LEU A 144 -5.77 4.74 3.50
C LEU A 144 -4.93 3.65 4.20
N ASP A 145 -4.07 2.93 3.48
CA ASP A 145 -3.08 1.97 4.01
C ASP A 145 -1.77 2.64 4.45
N ILE A 146 -1.40 3.77 3.84
CA ILE A 146 -0.19 4.54 4.17
C ILE A 146 -0.43 5.40 5.40
N ILE A 147 -1.64 5.96 5.53
CA ILE A 147 -2.08 6.65 6.75
C ILE A 147 -1.88 5.76 7.97
N GLU A 148 -2.17 4.46 7.89
CA GLU A 148 -2.09 3.56 9.05
C GLU A 148 -0.64 3.17 9.38
N ASP A 149 0.21 2.94 8.38
CA ASP A 149 1.65 2.72 8.59
C ASP A 149 2.37 3.97 9.16
N VAL A 150 1.98 5.18 8.73
CA VAL A 150 2.56 6.43 9.25
C VAL A 150 1.99 6.78 10.63
N MET A 151 0.67 6.78 10.80
CA MET A 151 0.05 7.17 12.08
C MET A 151 0.36 6.18 13.21
N TYR A 152 0.53 4.88 12.95
CA TYR A 152 0.88 3.92 14.01
C TYR A 152 2.25 4.22 14.64
N ASP A 153 3.26 4.46 13.81
CA ASP A 153 4.60 4.82 14.29
C ASP A 153 4.65 6.26 14.83
N VAL A 154 3.90 7.22 14.28
CA VAL A 154 3.92 8.63 14.73
C VAL A 154 3.15 8.85 16.04
N VAL A 155 1.94 8.31 16.17
CA VAL A 155 1.11 8.47 17.38
C VAL A 155 1.73 7.72 18.57
N GLY A 156 2.42 6.60 18.32
CA GLY A 156 3.19 5.88 19.34
C GLY A 156 4.37 6.67 19.95
N LEU A 157 4.70 7.84 19.41
CA LEU A 157 5.78 8.73 19.87
C LEU A 157 5.26 10.04 20.49
N ALA A 158 3.94 10.20 20.63
CA ALA A 158 3.27 11.42 21.10
C ALA A 158 2.73 11.34 22.56
N SER A 159 3.30 10.49 23.42
CA SER A 159 3.03 10.42 24.87
C SER A 159 4.22 9.77 25.59
N PRO A 160 4.54 10.10 26.85
CA PRO A 160 3.65 10.59 27.93
C PRO A 160 3.97 12.05 28.37
N THR A 161 3.42 12.68 29.42
CA THR A 161 2.47 12.30 30.50
C THR A 161 1.67 13.55 30.93
N GLY A 162 0.64 13.45 31.80
CA GLY A 162 0.17 14.64 32.55
C GLY A 162 -1.23 14.63 33.18
N ARG A 163 -1.48 13.81 34.22
CA ARG A 163 -2.39 14.19 35.32
C ARG A 163 -1.54 14.37 36.59
N GLN A 164 -1.86 15.38 37.39
CA GLN A 164 -1.03 15.85 38.50
C GLN A 164 -0.99 14.90 39.69
N ALA A 165 0.18 14.78 40.33
CA ALA A 165 0.35 14.80 41.79
C ALA A 165 1.83 15.01 42.16
N ILE A 166 2.14 16.23 42.63
CA ILE A 166 3.12 16.62 43.68
C ILE A 166 4.22 15.59 44.04
N ASP A 167 5.49 15.90 43.77
CA ASP A 167 6.45 16.27 44.84
C ASP A 167 7.59 17.15 44.30
N GLU A 168 8.38 17.74 45.21
CA GLU A 168 9.11 19.00 45.01
C GLU A 168 10.63 18.89 44.71
N GLN A 169 11.25 20.02 44.35
CA GLN A 169 12.68 20.39 44.42
C GLN A 169 13.69 20.05 43.28
N THR A 170 14.14 21.14 42.62
CA THR A 170 15.55 21.54 42.30
C THR A 170 15.89 21.83 40.81
N ILE A 171 15.80 23.11 40.41
CA ILE A 171 16.87 24.01 39.86
C ILE A 171 17.98 23.36 38.99
N SER A 172 18.42 23.83 37.81
CA SER A 172 18.49 25.16 37.13
C SER A 172 18.25 25.03 35.60
N GLU A 173 17.69 26.00 34.86
CA GLU A 173 18.32 27.22 34.27
C GLU A 173 19.70 26.99 33.59
N THR A 174 20.03 27.56 32.42
CA THR A 174 19.58 28.81 31.77
C THR A 174 19.31 28.74 30.25
N ASP A 175 18.49 29.68 29.76
CA ASP A 175 18.37 30.11 28.36
C ASP A 175 19.61 30.86 27.84
N ASN A 176 19.70 31.01 26.50
CA ASN A 176 19.72 32.35 25.89
C ASN A 176 19.50 32.30 24.38
N SER A 177 18.64 33.21 23.92
CA SER A 177 18.30 33.46 22.53
C SER A 177 18.77 34.86 22.14
N GLU A 178 19.23 35.03 20.91
CA GLU A 178 19.37 36.35 20.28
C GLU A 178 18.87 36.26 18.84
N GLU A 179 17.91 37.13 18.51
CA GLU A 179 17.50 37.47 17.15
C GLU A 179 18.32 38.68 16.68
N GLU A 180 18.64 38.81 15.38
CA GLU A 180 18.51 40.11 14.71
C GLU A 180 18.52 40.06 13.17
N ASN A 181 18.06 41.18 12.62
CA ASN A 181 17.43 41.44 11.31
C ASN A 181 18.29 41.40 10.02
N GLU A 182 17.55 41.38 8.91
CA GLU A 182 17.77 42.04 7.59
C GLU A 182 19.21 42.30 7.08
N SER A 183 19.53 41.95 5.82
CA SER A 183 19.12 42.83 4.70
C SER A 183 19.42 42.25 3.30
N ARG A 184 18.73 42.80 2.29
CA ARG A 184 18.94 42.54 0.85
C ARG A 184 20.21 43.21 0.33
N SER A 185 20.86 42.59 -0.66
CA SER A 185 21.37 43.29 -1.85
C SER A 185 21.54 42.32 -3.03
N GLN A 186 21.25 42.80 -4.23
CA GLN A 186 21.53 42.14 -5.50
C GLN A 186 22.81 42.74 -6.08
N ASP A 187 23.60 41.95 -6.82
CA ASP A 187 24.40 42.48 -7.94
C ASP A 187 24.72 41.36 -8.94
N ALA A 188 24.86 41.73 -10.21
CA ALA A 188 25.01 40.81 -11.34
C ALA A 188 26.13 41.27 -12.27
N ILE A 189 26.98 40.35 -12.75
CA ILE A 189 27.96 40.57 -13.82
C ILE A 189 27.93 39.39 -14.81
N ILE A 190 28.16 39.70 -16.10
CA ILE A 190 27.90 38.87 -17.29
C ILE A 190 29.22 38.52 -18.01
N CYS A 191 29.17 37.63 -19.02
CA CYS A 191 30.20 37.25 -20.02
C CYS A 191 31.14 36.08 -19.63
N GLN A 192 31.54 35.15 -20.52
CA GLN A 192 31.31 34.99 -21.98
C GLN A 192 31.51 33.51 -22.44
N GLN A 193 31.21 33.20 -23.71
CA GLN A 193 31.32 31.87 -24.38
C GLN A 193 32.67 31.75 -25.14
N THR A 194 33.16 30.67 -25.79
CA THR A 194 32.68 29.32 -26.27
C THR A 194 33.98 28.46 -26.52
N PRO A 195 34.06 27.28 -27.22
CA PRO A 195 33.07 26.32 -27.75
C PRO A 195 33.32 24.82 -27.35
N ASN A 196 32.43 23.93 -27.85
CA ASN A 196 32.43 22.46 -27.70
C ASN A 196 32.97 21.74 -28.98
N PRO A 197 33.46 20.48 -28.91
CA PRO A 197 32.69 19.30 -29.40
C PRO A 197 32.89 18.02 -28.52
N GLU A 198 32.10 16.92 -28.54
CA GLU A 198 30.94 16.48 -29.34
C GLU A 198 30.19 15.30 -28.63
N HIS A 199 28.86 15.21 -28.81
CA HIS A 199 27.95 14.05 -28.60
C HIS A 199 27.78 13.34 -27.21
N PRO A 200 26.63 12.64 -26.95
CA PRO A 200 25.30 12.71 -27.58
C PRO A 200 24.15 13.08 -26.60
N GLU A 201 22.96 13.37 -27.15
CA GLU A 201 21.84 14.05 -26.49
C GLU A 201 20.97 13.18 -25.56
N ILE A 202 20.50 13.80 -24.46
CA ILE A 202 19.15 13.58 -23.89
C ILE A 202 18.53 14.96 -23.68
N ALA A 203 17.27 15.14 -24.11
CA ALA A 203 16.64 16.44 -24.29
C ALA A 203 16.52 17.30 -23.02
N ILE A 204 16.65 18.62 -23.21
CA ILE A 204 16.63 19.64 -22.17
C ILE A 204 15.19 19.96 -21.76
N VAL A 205 14.94 20.09 -20.45
CA VAL A 205 13.64 20.48 -19.89
C VAL A 205 13.41 21.98 -20.10
N ALA A 206 12.34 22.33 -20.80
CA ALA A 206 11.88 23.71 -20.89
C ALA A 206 11.22 24.16 -19.58
N TYR A 207 11.58 25.35 -19.10
CA TYR A 207 10.88 26.00 -17.99
C TYR A 207 9.43 26.32 -18.41
N ALA A 208 8.46 25.72 -17.72
CA ALA A 208 7.05 26.07 -17.85
C ALA A 208 6.55 26.69 -16.54
N SER A 209 5.99 27.90 -16.63
CA SER A 209 5.33 28.62 -15.53
C SER A 209 4.15 27.83 -14.94
N PRO A 210 3.67 28.17 -13.74
CA PRO A 210 2.55 27.47 -13.12
C PRO A 210 1.32 27.46 -14.03
N LYS A 211 0.84 26.27 -14.43
CA LYS A 211 -0.43 26.13 -15.14
C LYS A 211 -1.59 26.35 -14.17
N PRO A 212 -2.68 27.01 -14.61
CA PRO A 212 -3.86 27.22 -13.78
C PRO A 212 -4.58 25.89 -13.49
N GLU A 213 -5.29 25.84 -12.36
CA GLU A 213 -6.09 24.69 -11.94
C GLU A 213 -7.14 24.31 -13.00
N PRO A 214 -7.11 23.07 -13.54
CA PRO A 214 -8.20 22.52 -14.34
C PRO A 214 -9.32 21.96 -13.43
N PRO A 215 -10.56 21.83 -13.94
CA PRO A 215 -11.75 21.68 -13.09
C PRO A 215 -11.82 20.33 -12.36
N ALA A 216 -12.40 20.36 -11.16
CA ALA A 216 -12.64 19.17 -10.34
C ALA A 216 -13.49 18.13 -11.07
N ILE A 217 -12.89 16.95 -11.31
CA ILE A 217 -13.62 15.77 -11.81
C ILE A 217 -14.48 15.23 -10.67
N THR A 218 -15.75 15.64 -10.68
CA THR A 218 -16.78 15.06 -9.81
C THR A 218 -17.10 13.65 -10.32
N THR A 219 -16.55 12.63 -9.65
CA THR A 219 -16.97 11.25 -9.84
C THR A 219 -18.38 11.07 -9.30
N ALA A 220 -19.38 11.25 -10.17
CA ALA A 220 -20.77 10.95 -9.87
C ALA A 220 -20.95 9.44 -9.70
N VAL A 221 -20.97 9.00 -8.44
CA VAL A 221 -21.49 7.70 -7.99
C VAL A 221 -22.41 8.02 -6.83
N ASP A 222 -23.57 7.37 -6.73
CA ASP A 222 -24.53 7.57 -5.63
C ASP A 222 -23.96 7.12 -4.27
N ASP A 223 -23.09 7.96 -3.69
CA ASP A 223 -22.72 7.88 -2.29
C ASP A 223 -23.91 8.38 -1.46
N VAL A 224 -24.73 7.43 -1.02
CA VAL A 224 -25.67 7.60 0.10
C VAL A 224 -24.93 8.34 1.21
N LYS A 225 -25.32 9.59 1.48
CA LYS A 225 -24.59 10.53 2.35
C LYS A 225 -24.25 9.87 3.69
N ILE A 226 -22.99 9.46 3.84
CA ILE A 226 -22.56 8.68 5.00
C ILE A 226 -22.50 9.59 6.21
N ILE A 227 -23.35 9.30 7.19
CA ILE A 227 -23.34 9.98 8.49
C ILE A 227 -22.20 9.37 9.31
N VAL A 228 -21.06 10.06 9.29
CA VAL A 228 -19.83 9.66 10.00
C VAL A 228 -20.01 9.90 11.52
N PRO A 229 -19.72 8.93 12.40
CA PRO A 229 -19.77 9.14 13.85
C PRO A 229 -18.79 10.21 14.35
N SER A 230 -19.00 10.71 15.57
CA SER A 230 -18.01 11.57 16.23
C SER A 230 -16.65 10.86 16.37
N LYS A 231 -15.55 11.62 16.36
CA LYS A 231 -14.18 11.06 16.48
C LYS A 231 -14.00 10.20 17.74
N ALA A 232 -14.71 10.52 18.83
CA ALA A 232 -14.75 9.70 20.03
C ALA A 232 -15.35 8.30 19.76
N VAL A 233 -16.55 8.23 19.16
CA VAL A 233 -17.18 6.93 18.80
C VAL A 233 -16.31 6.13 17.82
N GLN A 234 -15.66 6.79 16.86
CA GLN A 234 -14.71 6.12 15.96
C GLN A 234 -13.49 5.54 16.70
N GLY A 235 -12.99 6.25 17.72
CA GLY A 235 -11.90 5.79 18.59
C GLY A 235 -12.30 4.57 19.43
N GLU A 236 -13.46 4.63 20.08
CA GLU A 236 -14.00 3.51 20.87
C GLU A 236 -14.25 2.27 20.02
N ILE A 237 -14.89 2.40 18.85
CA ILE A 237 -15.09 1.28 17.92
C ILE A 237 -13.75 0.68 17.47
N ARG A 238 -12.74 1.50 17.18
CA ARG A 238 -11.39 1.03 16.83
C ARG A 238 -10.74 0.28 17.99
N TYR A 239 -10.86 0.78 19.23
CA TYR A 239 -10.34 0.11 20.43
C TYR A 239 -11.04 -1.24 20.68
N VAL A 240 -12.36 -1.28 20.54
CA VAL A 240 -13.16 -2.50 20.68
C VAL A 240 -12.77 -3.57 19.66
N ILE A 241 -12.61 -3.19 18.39
CA ILE A 241 -12.26 -4.15 17.32
C ILE A 241 -10.77 -4.53 17.37
N ASN A 242 -9.88 -3.67 17.89
CA ASN A 242 -8.47 -4.01 18.17
C ASN A 242 -8.27 -4.95 19.36
N SER A 243 -9.17 -4.93 20.35
CA SER A 243 -9.11 -5.79 21.54
C SER A 243 -9.93 -7.08 21.40
N LEU A 244 -10.47 -7.34 20.21
CA LEU A 244 -11.37 -8.44 19.91
C LEU A 244 -10.66 -9.80 19.95
N SER A 245 -11.28 -10.79 20.60
CA SER A 245 -10.83 -12.18 20.64
C SER A 245 -12.01 -13.14 20.65
N LYS A 246 -11.76 -14.44 20.42
CA LYS A 246 -12.79 -15.48 20.54
C LYS A 246 -13.40 -15.56 21.94
N THR A 247 -12.66 -15.21 23.00
CA THR A 247 -13.11 -15.30 24.40
C THR A 247 -13.89 -14.07 24.88
N ASN A 248 -13.77 -12.92 24.21
CA ASN A 248 -14.46 -11.68 24.60
C ASN A 248 -15.52 -11.19 23.58
N LEU A 249 -15.73 -11.96 22.49
CA LEU A 249 -16.57 -11.64 21.35
C LEU A 249 -17.95 -11.08 21.74
N GLU A 250 -18.72 -11.80 22.57
CA GLU A 250 -20.08 -11.38 22.94
C GLU A 250 -20.12 -10.06 23.72
N THR A 251 -19.13 -9.84 24.59
CA THR A 251 -19.01 -8.60 25.37
C THR A 251 -18.64 -7.44 24.44
N LYS A 252 -17.67 -7.63 23.54
CA LYS A 252 -17.31 -6.62 22.54
C LYS A 252 -18.43 -6.33 21.54
N CYS A 253 -19.22 -7.33 21.14
CA CYS A 253 -20.38 -7.10 20.28
C CYS A 253 -21.51 -6.33 21.01
N ARG A 254 -21.67 -6.53 22.33
CA ARG A 254 -22.57 -5.68 23.15
C ARG A 254 -22.07 -4.25 23.30
N GLU A 255 -20.76 -4.04 23.40
CA GLU A 255 -20.15 -2.69 23.37
C GLU A 255 -20.42 -2.00 22.02
N ILE A 256 -20.15 -2.65 20.89
CA ILE A 256 -20.45 -2.11 19.54
C ILE A 256 -21.93 -1.72 19.43
N LYS A 257 -22.87 -2.59 19.82
CA LYS A 257 -24.32 -2.31 19.77
C LYS A 257 -24.75 -1.10 20.60
N ARG A 258 -24.01 -0.73 21.65
CA ARG A 258 -24.26 0.46 22.47
C ARG A 258 -23.62 1.73 21.89
N LEU A 259 -22.45 1.59 21.27
CA LEU A 259 -21.68 2.70 20.73
C LEU A 259 -22.21 3.22 19.39
N ILE A 260 -22.80 2.37 18.55
CA ILE A 260 -23.15 2.73 17.17
C ILE A 260 -24.66 2.85 16.93
N ALA A 261 -25.09 4.07 16.58
CA ALA A 261 -26.45 4.34 16.13
C ALA A 261 -26.73 3.75 14.74
N LYS A 262 -28.00 3.47 14.43
CA LYS A 262 -28.42 2.84 13.16
C LYS A 262 -28.01 3.66 11.91
N GLU A 263 -28.03 4.98 12.03
CA GLU A 263 -27.61 5.92 10.97
C GLU A 263 -26.12 5.82 10.59
N HIS A 264 -25.29 5.27 11.49
CA HIS A 264 -23.86 5.09 11.29
C HIS A 264 -23.48 3.69 10.76
N LEU A 265 -24.44 2.78 10.56
CA LEU A 265 -24.17 1.44 10.02
C LEU A 265 -23.46 1.46 8.64
N PRO A 266 -23.73 2.40 7.70
CA PRO A 266 -22.95 2.52 6.47
C PRO A 266 -21.46 2.85 6.72
N TRP A 267 -21.16 3.65 7.76
CA TRP A 267 -19.77 3.92 8.15
C TRP A 267 -19.12 2.67 8.76
N LEU A 268 -19.82 1.94 9.63
CA LEU A 268 -19.31 0.69 10.21
C LEU A 268 -19.04 -0.36 9.14
N SER A 269 -19.92 -0.48 8.16
CA SER A 269 -19.76 -1.37 7.00
C SER A 269 -18.48 -1.08 6.23
N ARG A 270 -18.30 0.17 5.76
CA ARG A 270 -17.07 0.58 5.06
C ARG A 270 -15.83 0.47 5.96
N TYR A 271 -15.93 0.68 7.27
CA TYR A 271 -14.82 0.45 8.20
C TYR A 271 -14.42 -1.04 8.25
N ILE A 272 -15.37 -1.95 8.47
CA ILE A 272 -15.10 -3.40 8.51
C ILE A 272 -14.44 -3.86 7.20
N VAL A 273 -15.04 -3.53 6.05
CA VAL A 273 -14.54 -4.00 4.74
C VAL A 273 -13.22 -3.34 4.35
N LEU A 274 -13.13 -2.00 4.41
CA LEU A 274 -12.01 -1.26 3.82
C LEU A 274 -10.83 -1.06 4.77
N LYS A 275 -11.03 -1.16 6.09
CA LYS A 275 -9.96 -1.01 7.10
C LYS A 275 -9.53 -2.32 7.74
N ARG A 276 -10.45 -3.26 7.98
CA ARG A 276 -10.12 -4.55 8.64
C ARG A 276 -9.91 -5.66 7.64
N VAL A 277 -10.97 -6.11 6.98
CA VAL A 277 -10.96 -7.23 6.00
C VAL A 277 -9.89 -7.04 4.92
N ARG A 278 -9.75 -5.82 4.38
CA ARG A 278 -8.69 -5.48 3.42
C ARG A 278 -7.29 -5.93 3.87
N HIS A 279 -6.97 -5.82 5.17
CA HIS A 279 -5.60 -5.93 5.70
C HIS A 279 -5.39 -7.10 6.69
N GLU A 280 -6.44 -7.80 7.11
CA GLU A 280 -6.39 -8.65 8.31
C GLU A 280 -6.95 -10.06 8.05
N PHE A 281 -6.41 -10.75 7.04
CA PHE A 281 -6.83 -12.09 6.61
C PHE A 281 -7.05 -13.09 7.77
N ASN A 282 -6.10 -13.14 8.70
CA ASN A 282 -6.11 -14.06 9.85
C ASN A 282 -7.26 -13.79 10.86
N PHE A 283 -7.98 -12.66 10.72
CA PHE A 283 -9.10 -12.28 11.56
C PHE A 283 -10.45 -12.41 10.87
N HIS A 284 -10.53 -12.91 9.62
CA HIS A 284 -11.79 -13.07 8.90
C HIS A 284 -12.81 -13.94 9.65
N ASP A 285 -12.41 -15.06 10.27
CA ASP A 285 -13.30 -15.88 11.11
C ASP A 285 -13.92 -15.09 12.25
N LEU A 286 -13.09 -14.28 12.91
CA LEU A 286 -13.49 -13.46 14.04
C LEU A 286 -14.42 -12.32 13.58
N TYR A 287 -14.19 -11.74 12.41
CA TYR A 287 -15.05 -10.71 11.83
C TYR A 287 -16.38 -11.25 11.30
N SER A 288 -16.43 -12.48 10.75
CA SER A 288 -17.72 -13.14 10.46
C SER A 288 -18.49 -13.38 11.76
N SER A 289 -17.81 -13.91 12.78
CA SER A 289 -18.40 -14.14 14.10
C SER A 289 -18.94 -12.86 14.75
N VAL A 290 -18.32 -11.69 14.49
CA VAL A 290 -18.88 -10.38 14.89
C VAL A 290 -20.18 -10.08 14.16
N LEU A 291 -20.26 -10.25 12.85
CA LEU A 291 -21.51 -9.99 12.11
C LEU A 291 -22.66 -10.90 12.56
N ASP A 292 -22.34 -12.15 12.88
CA ASP A 292 -23.30 -13.14 13.38
C ASP A 292 -23.76 -12.78 14.80
N SER A 293 -22.84 -12.42 15.71
CA SER A 293 -23.17 -11.95 17.07
C SER A 293 -23.89 -10.58 17.06
N LEU A 294 -23.58 -9.71 16.10
CA LEU A 294 -24.28 -8.45 15.90
C LEU A 294 -25.72 -8.69 15.42
N ASN A 295 -25.96 -9.73 14.61
CA ASN A 295 -27.25 -10.16 14.08
C ASN A 295 -28.08 -9.01 13.47
N SER A 296 -27.42 -8.16 12.68
CA SER A 296 -28.04 -7.00 12.04
C SER A 296 -28.15 -7.23 10.54
N LYS A 297 -29.35 -7.61 10.06
CA LYS A 297 -29.61 -7.85 8.63
C LYS A 297 -29.21 -6.65 7.76
N THR A 298 -29.47 -5.43 8.23
CA THR A 298 -29.09 -4.17 7.57
C THR A 298 -27.57 -4.03 7.45
N LEU A 299 -26.81 -4.25 8.54
CA LEU A 299 -25.35 -4.18 8.51
C LEU A 299 -24.77 -5.25 7.59
N ASN A 300 -25.27 -6.49 7.69
CA ASN A 300 -24.75 -7.62 6.91
C ASN A 300 -25.01 -7.41 5.40
N SER A 301 -26.15 -6.81 5.02
CA SER A 301 -26.44 -6.39 3.65
C SER A 301 -25.51 -5.26 3.17
N MET A 302 -25.22 -4.26 4.01
CA MET A 302 -24.27 -3.20 3.69
C MET A 302 -22.85 -3.75 3.49
N VAL A 303 -22.38 -4.63 4.39
CA VAL A 303 -21.04 -5.25 4.34
C VAL A 303 -20.87 -6.11 3.09
N LEU A 304 -21.90 -6.87 2.72
CA LEU A 304 -21.93 -7.63 1.48
C LEU A 304 -21.86 -6.70 0.25
N SER A 305 -22.70 -5.66 0.23
CA SER A 305 -22.68 -4.62 -0.82
C SER A 305 -21.30 -3.98 -0.97
N ASP A 306 -20.68 -3.54 0.13
CA ASP A 306 -19.38 -2.85 0.09
C ASP A 306 -18.24 -3.79 -0.33
N THR A 307 -18.35 -5.07 0.04
CA THR A 307 -17.42 -6.14 -0.39
C THR A 307 -17.54 -6.37 -1.90
N ILE A 308 -18.75 -6.58 -2.42
CA ILE A 308 -19.01 -6.79 -3.86
C ILE A 308 -18.63 -5.54 -4.67
N LYS A 309 -18.98 -4.33 -4.20
CA LYS A 309 -18.54 -3.07 -4.81
C LYS A 309 -17.03 -2.97 -4.88
N LYS A 310 -16.31 -3.33 -3.80
CA LYS A 310 -14.84 -3.27 -3.80
C LYS A 310 -14.22 -4.30 -4.74
N ILE A 311 -14.77 -5.50 -4.84
CA ILE A 311 -14.37 -6.52 -5.82
C ILE A 311 -14.62 -6.01 -7.25
N LYS A 312 -15.82 -5.51 -7.57
CA LYS A 312 -16.16 -4.93 -8.89
C LYS A 312 -15.24 -3.76 -9.26
N ILE A 313 -14.84 -2.92 -8.31
CA ILE A 313 -13.88 -1.83 -8.55
C ILE A 313 -12.49 -2.38 -8.88
N LEU A 314 -12.05 -3.46 -8.23
CA LEU A 314 -10.75 -4.08 -8.52
C LEU A 314 -10.73 -4.75 -9.90
N LEU A 315 -11.76 -5.52 -10.23
CA LEU A 315 -11.89 -6.20 -11.54
C LEU A 315 -12.04 -5.24 -12.73
N ARG A 316 -12.49 -3.99 -12.49
CA ARG A 316 -12.65 -2.96 -13.54
C ARG A 316 -11.42 -2.06 -13.71
N ARG A 317 -10.35 -2.26 -12.92
CA ARG A 317 -9.12 -1.47 -13.08
C ARG A 317 -8.41 -1.91 -14.35
N ASN A 318 -8.47 -1.08 -15.39
CA ASN A 318 -7.73 -1.25 -16.64
C ASN A 318 -6.22 -0.96 -16.46
N ILE A 319 -5.60 -1.63 -15.49
CA ILE A 319 -4.17 -1.59 -15.18
C ILE A 319 -3.67 -2.98 -15.54
N GLY A 320 -3.18 -3.16 -16.77
CA GLY A 320 -3.09 -4.47 -17.43
C GLY A 320 -2.28 -5.58 -16.73
N ILE A 321 -1.52 -5.26 -15.68
CA ILE A 321 -0.94 -6.24 -14.76
C ILE A 321 -1.33 -5.87 -13.32
N PRO A 322 -2.11 -6.69 -12.60
CA PRO A 322 -2.47 -6.44 -11.21
C PRO A 322 -1.25 -6.39 -10.28
N SER A 323 -1.18 -5.38 -9.42
CA SER A 323 -0.04 -5.23 -8.50
C SER A 323 -0.01 -6.34 -7.43
N VAL A 324 1.12 -6.52 -6.76
CA VAL A 324 1.24 -7.48 -5.63
C VAL A 324 0.23 -7.15 -4.52
N ALA A 325 -0.06 -5.86 -4.29
CA ALA A 325 -1.05 -5.42 -3.32
C ALA A 325 -2.48 -5.75 -3.78
N ASP A 326 -2.80 -5.58 -5.06
CA ASP A 326 -4.11 -5.98 -5.62
C ASP A 326 -4.28 -7.50 -5.56
N LYS A 327 -3.26 -8.29 -5.94
CA LYS A 327 -3.28 -9.77 -5.89
C LYS A 327 -3.49 -10.32 -4.47
N TRP A 328 -2.98 -9.64 -3.44
CA TRP A 328 -3.27 -10.01 -2.06
C TRP A 328 -4.67 -9.55 -1.63
N LEU A 329 -5.09 -8.35 -2.02
CA LEU A 329 -6.40 -7.80 -1.71
C LEU A 329 -7.55 -8.61 -2.32
N ILE A 330 -7.44 -9.05 -3.57
CA ILE A 330 -8.50 -9.83 -4.23
C ILE A 330 -8.71 -11.17 -3.52
N LYS A 331 -7.63 -11.79 -3.03
CA LYS A 331 -7.66 -13.04 -2.24
C LYS A 331 -8.32 -12.83 -0.88
N ASN A 332 -8.03 -11.72 -0.20
CA ASN A 332 -8.69 -11.38 1.06
C ASN A 332 -10.20 -11.16 0.87
N LEU A 333 -10.59 -10.40 -0.15
CA LEU A 333 -12.00 -10.11 -0.44
C LEU A 333 -12.76 -11.33 -0.94
N GLY A 334 -12.14 -12.21 -1.74
CA GLY A 334 -12.75 -13.48 -2.15
C GLY A 334 -13.03 -14.40 -0.97
N HIS A 335 -12.02 -14.61 -0.10
CA HIS A 335 -12.19 -15.39 1.13
C HIS A 335 -13.29 -14.81 2.03
N TRP A 336 -13.25 -13.49 2.27
CA TRP A 336 -14.26 -12.81 3.06
C TRP A 336 -15.67 -12.93 2.47
N LEU A 337 -15.81 -12.76 1.14
CA LEU A 337 -17.08 -12.93 0.44
C LEU A 337 -17.63 -14.34 0.65
N GLY A 338 -16.80 -15.38 0.47
CA GLY A 338 -17.17 -16.78 0.70
C GLY A 338 -17.67 -17.02 2.12
N MET A 339 -17.01 -16.42 3.11
CA MET A 339 -17.40 -16.56 4.52
C MET A 339 -18.74 -15.90 4.85
N ILE A 340 -18.99 -14.66 4.37
CA ILE A 340 -20.25 -13.96 4.67
C ILE A 340 -21.43 -14.39 3.79
N THR A 341 -21.18 -15.27 2.80
CA THR A 341 -22.21 -15.81 1.89
C THR A 341 -22.30 -17.34 1.96
N LEU A 342 -21.40 -18.05 1.29
CA LEU A 342 -21.44 -19.50 1.05
C LEU A 342 -21.38 -20.30 2.36
N ALA A 343 -20.48 -19.95 3.28
CA ALA A 343 -20.41 -20.57 4.61
C ALA A 343 -21.66 -20.28 5.47
N GLN A 344 -22.40 -19.20 5.18
CA GLN A 344 -23.69 -18.87 5.80
C GLN A 344 -24.89 -19.42 5.01
N ASN A 345 -24.68 -20.35 4.08
CA ASN A 345 -25.70 -20.91 3.20
C ASN A 345 -26.47 -19.88 2.37
N LYS A 346 -25.81 -18.81 1.93
CA LYS A 346 -26.37 -17.79 1.03
C LYS A 346 -25.68 -17.87 -0.34
N PRO A 347 -26.43 -17.84 -1.45
CA PRO A 347 -25.85 -17.81 -2.78
C PRO A 347 -25.21 -16.45 -3.08
N ILE A 348 -24.29 -16.44 -4.05
CA ILE A 348 -23.84 -15.22 -4.73
C ILE A 348 -24.60 -15.16 -6.05
N SER A 349 -25.34 -14.08 -6.29
CA SER A 349 -26.14 -13.91 -7.51
C SER A 349 -25.26 -13.63 -8.73
N LYS A 350 -25.75 -13.88 -9.96
CA LYS A 350 -24.97 -13.56 -11.17
C LYS A 350 -24.88 -12.04 -11.39
N GLU A 351 -25.90 -11.31 -10.94
CA GLU A 351 -25.98 -9.85 -10.90
C GLU A 351 -24.93 -9.25 -9.96
N ASP A 352 -24.64 -9.95 -8.86
CA ASP A 352 -23.52 -9.64 -7.96
C ASP A 352 -22.19 -10.04 -8.59
N ILE A 353 -21.92 -11.34 -8.79
CA ILE A 353 -20.66 -11.81 -9.39
C ILE A 353 -20.91 -13.07 -10.22
N ALA A 354 -20.96 -12.92 -11.54
CA ALA A 354 -20.98 -14.03 -12.49
C ALA A 354 -19.57 -14.64 -12.65
N PHE A 355 -19.21 -15.58 -11.77
CA PHE A 355 -17.88 -16.20 -11.76
C PHE A 355 -17.50 -16.91 -13.07
N GLU A 356 -18.48 -17.56 -13.72
CA GLU A 356 -18.27 -18.26 -15.00
C GLU A 356 -17.89 -17.29 -16.12
N ASP A 357 -18.67 -16.20 -16.25
CA ASP A 357 -18.44 -15.17 -17.26
C ASP A 357 -17.10 -14.45 -17.02
N LEU A 358 -16.77 -14.15 -15.75
CA LEU A 358 -15.48 -13.56 -15.38
C LEU A 358 -14.29 -14.47 -15.69
N LEU A 359 -14.39 -15.79 -15.46
CA LEU A 359 -13.32 -16.74 -15.79
C LEU A 359 -13.08 -16.81 -17.30
N ASN A 360 -14.15 -16.81 -18.09
CA ASN A 360 -14.08 -16.79 -19.55
C ASN A 360 -13.50 -15.47 -20.08
N GLU A 361 -13.99 -14.31 -19.59
CA GLU A 361 -13.48 -12.98 -19.97
C GLU A 361 -11.99 -12.82 -19.61
N ALA A 362 -11.58 -13.34 -18.45
CA ALA A 362 -10.20 -13.26 -17.99
C ALA A 362 -9.25 -14.17 -18.78
N TYR A 363 -9.72 -15.32 -19.28
CA TYR A 363 -8.95 -16.18 -20.19
C TYR A 363 -8.59 -15.43 -21.49
N GLU A 364 -9.57 -14.76 -22.11
CA GLU A 364 -9.36 -13.98 -23.34
C GLU A 364 -8.46 -12.75 -23.15
N LYS A 365 -8.39 -12.19 -21.92
CA LYS A 365 -7.49 -11.09 -21.55
C LYS A 365 -6.05 -11.51 -21.25
N GLY A 366 -5.81 -12.81 -21.02
CA GLY A 366 -4.48 -13.39 -20.81
C GLY A 366 -4.09 -13.66 -19.34
N ASP A 367 -2.94 -14.32 -19.18
CA ASP A 367 -2.50 -15.03 -17.97
C ASP A 367 -2.58 -14.24 -16.65
N GLU A 368 -2.23 -12.95 -16.66
CA GLU A 368 -2.18 -12.13 -15.45
C GLU A 368 -3.58 -11.78 -14.91
N GLU A 369 -4.52 -11.49 -15.82
CA GLU A 369 -5.94 -11.28 -15.48
C GLU A 369 -6.60 -12.61 -15.10
N LEU A 370 -6.35 -13.68 -15.89
CA LEU A 370 -6.84 -15.03 -15.59
C LEU A 370 -6.42 -15.48 -14.19
N LEU A 371 -5.15 -15.30 -13.82
CA LEU A 371 -4.66 -15.63 -12.49
C LEU A 371 -5.35 -14.80 -11.40
N PHE A 372 -5.60 -13.51 -11.66
CA PHE A 372 -6.26 -12.61 -10.71
C PHE A 372 -7.71 -13.01 -10.44
N VAL A 373 -8.46 -13.39 -11.49
CA VAL A 373 -9.84 -13.88 -11.37
C VAL A 373 -9.89 -15.29 -10.77
N VAL A 374 -8.99 -16.21 -11.17
CA VAL A 374 -8.89 -17.54 -10.55
C VAL A 374 -8.59 -17.42 -9.05
N GLN A 375 -7.74 -16.49 -8.62
CA GLN A 375 -7.47 -16.20 -7.21
C GLN A 375 -8.70 -15.68 -6.45
N LEU A 376 -9.57 -14.88 -7.09
CA LEU A 376 -10.87 -14.47 -6.51
C LEU A 376 -11.80 -15.68 -6.35
N VAL A 377 -12.00 -16.45 -7.41
CA VAL A 377 -12.98 -17.55 -7.47
C VAL A 377 -12.58 -18.66 -6.49
N THR A 378 -11.33 -19.12 -6.54
CA THR A 378 -10.83 -20.17 -5.65
C THR A 378 -10.93 -19.78 -4.18
N LYS A 379 -10.51 -18.56 -3.80
CA LYS A 379 -10.63 -18.09 -2.41
C LYS A 379 -12.07 -17.96 -1.94
N THR A 380 -13.00 -17.64 -2.84
CA THR A 380 -14.44 -17.61 -2.50
C THR A 380 -14.98 -19.02 -2.27
N LEU A 381 -14.67 -19.96 -3.17
CA LEU A 381 -15.17 -21.35 -3.11
C LEU A 381 -14.55 -22.19 -1.98
N GLU A 382 -13.41 -21.79 -1.39
CA GLU A 382 -12.87 -22.45 -0.19
C GLU A 382 -13.89 -22.49 0.98
N SER A 383 -14.82 -21.54 1.05
CA SER A 383 -15.88 -21.49 2.06
C SER A 383 -17.05 -22.46 1.81
N CYS A 384 -17.02 -23.26 0.74
CA CYS A 384 -18.08 -24.22 0.42
C CYS A 384 -18.03 -25.53 1.21
N SER A 385 -16.97 -25.82 1.97
CA SER A 385 -16.63 -27.18 2.43
C SER A 385 -17.76 -27.98 3.11
N GLU A 386 -18.62 -27.35 3.92
CA GLU A 386 -19.62 -28.05 4.75
C GLU A 386 -21.07 -27.49 4.62
N GLY A 387 -21.37 -26.74 3.56
CA GLY A 387 -22.67 -26.08 3.37
C GLY A 387 -23.59 -26.68 2.30
N ASN A 388 -24.79 -26.11 2.15
CA ASN A 388 -25.71 -26.36 1.05
C ASN A 388 -25.09 -26.06 -0.33
N TYR A 389 -24.08 -25.17 -0.37
CA TYR A 389 -23.26 -24.85 -1.54
C TYR A 389 -22.00 -25.72 -1.63
N GLY A 390 -22.01 -26.91 -1.01
CA GLY A 390 -20.91 -27.85 -1.02
C GLY A 390 -20.44 -28.30 -2.41
N PRO A 391 -19.35 -29.09 -2.49
CA PRO A 391 -18.77 -29.56 -3.74
C PRO A 391 -19.73 -30.24 -4.73
N ASN A 392 -20.84 -30.79 -4.21
CA ASN A 392 -21.87 -31.48 -4.99
C ASN A 392 -23.07 -30.59 -5.37
N ASN A 393 -23.08 -29.30 -4.99
CA ASN A 393 -24.15 -28.37 -5.35
C ASN A 393 -24.03 -27.97 -6.83
N PRO A 394 -25.13 -27.94 -7.62
CA PRO A 394 -25.08 -27.60 -9.05
C PRO A 394 -24.39 -26.25 -9.37
N TRP A 395 -24.61 -25.21 -8.56
CA TRP A 395 -23.97 -23.89 -8.73
C TRP A 395 -22.44 -24.00 -8.53
N THR A 396 -22.02 -24.70 -7.47
CA THR A 396 -20.60 -24.92 -7.16
C THR A 396 -19.93 -25.81 -8.22
N ILE A 397 -20.60 -26.88 -8.65
CA ILE A 397 -20.13 -27.77 -9.73
C ILE A 397 -19.90 -27.00 -11.03
N SER A 398 -20.80 -26.09 -11.40
CA SER A 398 -20.70 -25.33 -12.66
C SER A 398 -19.40 -24.50 -12.69
N ILE A 399 -19.12 -23.77 -11.60
CA ILE A 399 -17.90 -22.95 -11.48
C ILE A 399 -16.65 -23.83 -11.39
N ILE A 400 -16.69 -24.95 -10.65
CA ILE A 400 -15.57 -25.90 -10.56
C ILE A 400 -15.28 -26.56 -11.92
N SER A 401 -16.31 -26.84 -12.73
CA SER A 401 -16.15 -27.39 -14.08
C SER A 401 -15.43 -26.40 -14.99
N CYS A 402 -15.81 -25.12 -14.97
CA CYS A 402 -15.09 -24.05 -15.69
C CYS A 402 -13.60 -23.96 -15.25
N LEU A 403 -13.32 -24.01 -13.94
CA LEU A 403 -11.94 -24.10 -13.44
C LEU A 403 -11.21 -25.36 -13.92
N PHE A 404 -11.88 -26.51 -14.04
CA PHE A 404 -11.27 -27.76 -14.51
C PHE A 404 -11.03 -27.77 -16.02
N GLU A 405 -11.86 -27.08 -16.81
CA GLU A 405 -11.61 -26.84 -18.22
C GLU A 405 -10.37 -25.98 -18.41
N LEU A 406 -10.26 -24.86 -17.67
CA LEU A 406 -9.06 -24.03 -17.62
C LEU A 406 -7.82 -24.83 -17.19
N TYR A 407 -7.93 -25.68 -16.16
CA TYR A 407 -6.80 -26.53 -15.71
C TYR A 407 -6.25 -27.45 -16.82
N LYS A 408 -7.13 -27.96 -17.69
CA LYS A 408 -6.77 -28.90 -18.77
C LYS A 408 -6.20 -28.22 -20.02
N LYS A 409 -6.28 -26.89 -20.13
CA LYS A 409 -5.73 -26.15 -21.27
C LYS A 409 -4.20 -26.34 -21.36
N PRO A 410 -3.63 -26.60 -22.56
CA PRO A 410 -2.18 -26.77 -22.72
C PRO A 410 -1.37 -25.55 -22.29
N ASP A 411 -1.92 -24.37 -22.56
CA ASP A 411 -1.43 -23.02 -22.27
C ASP A 411 -1.62 -22.58 -20.81
N ALA A 412 -2.44 -23.28 -20.01
CA ALA A 412 -2.70 -22.86 -18.63
C ALA A 412 -1.44 -22.86 -17.76
N THR A 413 -1.12 -21.69 -17.21
CA THR A 413 0.08 -21.46 -16.40
C THR A 413 0.12 -22.31 -15.13
N LEU A 414 1.34 -22.59 -14.66
CA LEU A 414 1.55 -23.30 -13.39
C LEU A 414 0.89 -22.59 -12.20
N GLN A 415 0.81 -21.26 -12.22
CA GLN A 415 0.22 -20.49 -11.12
C GLN A 415 -1.31 -20.67 -11.05
N VAL A 416 -1.99 -20.69 -12.20
CA VAL A 416 -3.42 -21.01 -12.29
C VAL A 416 -3.68 -22.45 -11.82
N LYS A 417 -2.90 -23.43 -12.32
CA LYS A 417 -3.00 -24.84 -11.93
C LYS A 417 -2.85 -25.05 -10.43
N VAL A 418 -1.86 -24.39 -9.81
CA VAL A 418 -1.59 -24.46 -8.37
C VAL A 418 -2.71 -23.86 -7.49
N GLU A 419 -3.38 -22.78 -7.91
CA GLU A 419 -4.52 -22.25 -7.15
C GLU A 419 -5.76 -23.17 -7.26
N ILE A 420 -5.99 -23.80 -8.41
CA ILE A 420 -7.07 -24.79 -8.61
C ILE A 420 -6.81 -26.06 -7.78
N GLU A 421 -5.57 -26.55 -7.75
CA GLU A 421 -5.16 -27.68 -6.90
C GLU A 421 -5.36 -27.41 -5.40
N LYS A 422 -5.08 -26.18 -4.93
CA LYS A 422 -5.37 -25.76 -3.55
C LYS A 422 -6.87 -25.81 -3.25
N LEU A 423 -7.70 -25.30 -4.15
CA LEU A 423 -9.16 -25.39 -4.00
C LEU A 423 -9.62 -26.85 -3.93
N CYS A 424 -9.13 -27.71 -4.82
CA CYS A 424 -9.49 -29.13 -4.81
C CYS A 424 -9.11 -29.81 -3.48
N LYS A 425 -7.93 -29.47 -2.94
CA LYS A 425 -7.50 -29.97 -1.62
C LYS A 425 -8.36 -29.44 -0.47
N ALA A 426 -8.75 -28.16 -0.51
CA ALA A 426 -9.64 -27.55 0.50
C ALA A 426 -11.04 -28.16 0.48
N LEU A 427 -11.55 -28.51 -0.71
CA LEU A 427 -12.88 -29.11 -0.91
C LEU A 427 -12.87 -30.66 -0.91
N ASN A 428 -11.73 -31.30 -0.66
CA ASN A 428 -11.54 -32.76 -0.73
C ASN A 428 -11.98 -33.39 -2.07
N ILE A 429 -11.80 -32.67 -3.18
CA ILE A 429 -12.13 -33.09 -4.55
C ILE A 429 -10.90 -33.74 -5.18
N LYS A 430 -11.07 -34.91 -5.80
CA LYS A 430 -10.01 -35.55 -6.60
C LYS A 430 -9.99 -34.98 -8.02
N LEU A 431 -8.89 -34.31 -8.39
CA LEU A 431 -8.59 -33.96 -9.77
C LEU A 431 -8.43 -35.24 -10.59
N LYS A 432 -9.35 -35.48 -11.53
CA LYS A 432 -9.17 -36.48 -12.60
C LYS A 432 -8.47 -35.82 -13.77
N VAL A 433 -7.14 -35.91 -13.76
CA VAL A 433 -6.32 -35.66 -14.95
C VAL A 433 -6.45 -36.89 -15.84
N ASN A 434 -7.15 -36.75 -16.96
CA ASN A 434 -7.16 -37.70 -18.07
C ASN A 434 -6.16 -37.21 -19.12
#